data_AF-A0A7V9J6V2-F1
#
_entry.id   AF-A0A7V9J6V2-F1
#
_cell.length_a   1.000
_cell.length_b   1.000
_cell.length_c   1.000
_cell.angle_alpha   90.00
_cell.angle_beta   90.00
_cell.angle_gamma   90.00
#
_symmetry.space_group_name_H-M   'P 1'
#
loop_
_entity.id
_entity.type
_entity.pdbx_description
1 polymer ?
#
loop_
_entity_poly.entity_id
_entity_poly.type
_entity_poly.pdbx_seq_one_letter_code
_entity_poly.pdbx_strand_id
1 'polypeptide(L)'
;MRIMAAALMGSALVLAACGGDEPSTSDAAPAAEGPEAAAAYQEVDEALAESEAPLCPGPGAFRPAPATDGSNAGAPHFRYTDGRIYELGPCEIPAEQRGELRVYRYEDTAQRGQAAASSLDRNPRPAFMWTSGDRLLVEEWVFTPAETDPAFDEVVGTVHDAVSALPETEGVS
;
A
#
# COMPACT_ATOMS: atom_id res chain seq x y z
N MET A 1 -16.02 80.82 -10.58
CA MET A 1 -15.42 79.52 -10.95
C MET A 1 -14.44 79.13 -9.86
N ARG A 2 -14.63 77.95 -9.26
CA ARG A 2 -13.86 77.40 -8.14
C ARG A 2 -12.79 76.45 -8.69
N ILE A 3 -11.53 76.56 -8.29
CA ILE A 3 -10.63 75.40 -8.06
C ILE A 3 -9.68 75.77 -6.92
N MET A 4 -9.94 75.23 -5.73
CA MET A 4 -9.05 75.24 -4.56
C MET A 4 -8.24 73.94 -4.54
N ALA A 5 -7.00 74.01 -4.08
CA ALA A 5 -6.03 72.93 -3.97
C ALA A 5 -6.19 72.08 -2.69
N ALA A 6 -5.76 70.81 -2.75
CA ALA A 6 -5.18 69.94 -1.69
C ALA A 6 -5.22 68.48 -2.21
N ALA A 7 -4.11 67.79 -2.51
CA ALA A 7 -3.13 67.14 -1.62
C ALA A 7 -3.70 65.96 -0.80
N LEU A 8 -3.09 64.77 -1.00
CA LEU A 8 -2.68 63.75 0.00
C LEU A 8 -3.08 62.27 -0.28
N MET A 9 -2.02 61.44 -0.30
CA MET A 9 -1.82 60.13 0.36
C MET A 9 -2.50 58.83 -0.10
N GLY A 10 -1.66 57.78 -0.15
CA GLY A 10 -1.99 56.35 0.03
C GLY A 10 -2.18 55.58 -1.29
N SER A 11 -1.50 54.49 -1.62
CA SER A 11 -0.79 53.51 -0.80
C SER A 11 0.27 52.81 -1.62
N ALA A 12 1.43 52.58 -1.00
CA ALA A 12 2.32 51.51 -1.38
C ALA A 12 1.58 50.18 -1.22
N LEU A 13 1.57 49.33 -2.25
CA LEU A 13 1.32 47.91 -2.07
C LEU A 13 2.59 47.14 -2.42
N VAL A 14 3.19 46.73 -1.32
CA VAL A 14 4.27 45.79 -1.13
C VAL A 14 3.98 44.47 -1.84
N LEU A 15 5.04 43.95 -2.47
CA LEU A 15 5.36 42.55 -2.74
C LEU A 15 4.42 41.52 -2.09
N ALA A 16 3.79 40.68 -2.91
CA ALA A 16 3.54 39.30 -2.55
C ALA A 16 4.18 38.43 -3.64
N ALA A 17 5.28 37.81 -3.27
CA ALA A 17 5.92 36.76 -4.04
C ALA A 17 4.87 35.71 -4.43
N CYS A 18 4.80 35.40 -5.71
CA CYS A 18 4.23 34.15 -6.19
C CYS A 18 5.25 33.05 -5.85
N GLY A 19 5.43 32.80 -4.56
CA GLY A 19 6.06 31.59 -4.05
C GLY A 19 4.99 30.52 -4.09
N GLY A 20 4.86 29.87 -5.25
CA GLY A 20 4.20 28.59 -5.31
C GLY A 20 5.10 27.61 -4.56
N ASP A 21 4.88 27.49 -3.25
CA ASP A 21 5.20 26.26 -2.54
C ASP A 21 4.39 25.16 -3.24
N GLU A 22 5.04 24.49 -4.18
CA GLU A 22 4.62 23.15 -4.59
C GLU A 22 4.42 22.36 -3.29
N PRO A 23 3.28 21.67 -3.10
CA PRO A 23 3.15 20.78 -1.98
C PRO A 23 4.27 19.76 -2.13
N SER A 24 5.31 19.89 -1.29
CA SER A 24 6.23 18.81 -1.03
C SER A 24 5.34 17.67 -0.58
N THR A 25 5.09 16.74 -1.49
CA THR A 25 4.78 15.36 -1.17
C THR A 25 5.90 14.95 -0.23
N SER A 26 5.64 15.07 1.06
CA SER A 26 6.46 14.45 2.08
C SER A 26 6.40 12.97 1.72
N ASP A 27 7.45 12.49 1.04
CA ASP A 27 7.75 11.06 0.95
C ASP A 27 7.91 10.62 2.40
N ALA A 28 6.79 10.25 3.01
CA ALA A 28 6.76 9.74 4.35
C ALA A 28 7.63 8.47 4.29
N ALA A 29 8.79 8.55 4.96
CA ALA A 29 9.78 7.50 4.91
C ALA A 29 9.11 6.19 5.34
N PRO A 30 9.37 5.08 4.64
CA PRO A 30 8.82 3.79 5.03
C PRO A 30 9.24 3.49 6.47
N ALA A 31 8.29 3.02 7.28
CA ALA A 31 8.59 2.62 8.65
C ALA A 31 9.66 1.52 8.66
N ALA A 32 10.66 1.65 9.54
CA ALA A 32 11.73 0.67 9.65
C ALA A 32 11.19 -0.66 10.19
N GLU A 33 11.50 -1.75 9.51
CA GLU A 33 11.07 -3.11 9.88
C GLU A 33 11.70 -3.55 11.21
N GLY A 34 10.86 -3.94 12.17
CA GLY A 34 11.33 -4.51 13.44
C GLY A 34 11.76 -5.97 13.30
N PRO A 35 12.57 -6.52 14.23
CA PRO A 35 13.08 -7.90 14.13
C PRO A 35 11.98 -8.98 14.12
N GLU A 36 10.86 -8.73 14.80
CA GLU A 36 9.67 -9.61 14.75
C GLU A 36 8.96 -9.53 13.39
N ALA A 37 8.93 -8.35 12.77
CA ALA A 37 8.39 -8.18 11.42
C ALA A 37 9.24 -8.93 10.40
N ALA A 38 10.57 -8.81 10.52
CA ALA A 38 11.51 -9.50 9.65
C ALA A 38 11.31 -11.02 9.63
N ALA A 39 11.06 -11.63 10.78
CA ALA A 39 10.77 -13.07 10.86
C ALA A 39 9.43 -13.43 10.19
N ALA A 40 8.37 -12.64 10.41
CA ALA A 40 7.06 -12.92 9.82
C ALA A 40 7.08 -12.74 8.29
N TYR A 41 7.80 -11.74 7.79
CA TYR A 41 7.98 -11.59 6.35
C TYR A 41 8.92 -12.63 5.74
N GLN A 42 9.88 -13.16 6.51
CA GLN A 42 10.74 -14.24 6.04
C GLN A 42 9.91 -15.49 5.69
N GLU A 43 8.90 -15.84 6.49
CA GLU A 43 7.99 -16.95 6.17
C GLU A 43 7.23 -16.72 4.85
N VAL A 44 6.80 -15.48 4.59
CA VAL A 44 6.19 -15.10 3.31
C VAL A 44 7.19 -15.21 2.16
N ASP A 45 8.40 -14.68 2.34
CA ASP A 45 9.46 -14.70 1.33
C ASP A 45 9.86 -16.15 0.98
N GLU A 46 9.94 -17.03 1.98
CA GLU A 46 10.22 -18.47 1.80
C GLU A 46 9.08 -19.17 1.06
N ALA A 47 7.82 -18.98 1.46
CA ALA A 47 6.67 -19.56 0.77
C ALA A 47 6.59 -19.11 -0.70
N LEU A 48 6.84 -17.83 -0.96
CA LEU A 48 6.90 -17.30 -2.32
C LEU A 48 8.05 -17.89 -3.13
N ALA A 49 9.22 -18.07 -2.53
CA ALA A 49 10.37 -18.67 -3.20
C ALA A 49 10.15 -20.16 -3.52
N GLU A 50 9.55 -20.92 -2.60
CA GLU A 50 9.23 -22.34 -2.78
C GLU A 50 8.12 -22.57 -3.81
N SER A 51 7.21 -21.61 -3.98
CA SER A 51 6.13 -21.70 -4.96
C SER A 51 6.60 -21.67 -6.42
N GLU A 52 7.84 -21.22 -6.66
CA GLU A 52 8.37 -20.92 -8.00
C GLU A 52 7.49 -19.96 -8.82
N ALA A 53 6.57 -19.23 -8.18
CA ALA A 53 5.74 -18.24 -8.84
C ALA A 53 6.62 -17.17 -9.51
N PRO A 54 6.33 -16.77 -10.75
CA PRO A 54 7.08 -15.70 -11.39
C PRO A 54 6.78 -14.39 -10.68
N LEU A 55 7.80 -13.86 -10.00
CA LEU A 55 7.79 -12.57 -9.32
C LEU A 55 8.76 -11.63 -10.02
N CYS A 56 8.44 -10.34 -10.06
CA CYS A 56 9.33 -9.32 -10.59
C CYS A 56 9.70 -8.29 -9.51
N PRO A 57 10.99 -7.98 -9.28
CA PRO A 57 12.18 -8.40 -10.03
C PRO A 57 12.74 -9.80 -9.64
N GLY A 58 12.07 -10.54 -8.78
CA GLY A 58 12.43 -11.91 -8.42
C GLY A 58 11.93 -12.30 -7.03
N PRO A 59 12.21 -13.52 -6.58
CA PRO A 59 11.85 -14.00 -5.24
C PRO A 59 12.46 -13.13 -4.14
N GLY A 60 11.66 -12.80 -3.11
CA GLY A 60 12.09 -11.97 -1.98
C GLY A 60 12.29 -10.49 -2.31
N ALA A 61 12.08 -10.06 -3.55
CA ALA A 61 12.09 -8.64 -3.89
C ALA A 61 10.72 -8.01 -3.63
N PHE A 62 10.72 -6.94 -2.85
CA PHE A 62 9.51 -6.20 -2.49
C PHE A 62 9.74 -4.69 -2.56
N ARG A 63 8.64 -3.94 -2.62
CA ARG A 63 8.61 -2.51 -2.27
C ARG A 63 7.99 -2.32 -0.90
N PRO A 64 8.46 -1.34 -0.12
CA PRO A 64 7.74 -0.97 1.08
C PRO A 64 6.36 -0.42 0.71
N ALA A 65 5.34 -0.78 1.48
CA ALA A 65 4.04 -0.14 1.39
C ALA A 65 4.20 1.37 1.72
N PRO A 66 3.46 2.25 1.03
CA PRO A 66 3.51 3.68 1.31
C PRO A 66 3.20 3.96 2.78
N ALA A 67 3.94 4.84 3.45
CA ALA A 67 3.55 5.22 4.80
C ALA A 67 2.16 5.89 4.76
N THR A 68 1.37 5.62 5.79
CA THR A 68 0.01 6.16 5.85
C THR A 68 0.10 7.62 6.23
N ASP A 69 -0.24 8.49 5.29
CA ASP A 69 -0.34 9.91 5.56
C ASP A 69 -1.56 10.16 6.46
N GLY A 70 -1.46 11.14 7.35
CA GLY A 70 -2.54 11.47 8.28
C GLY A 70 -3.90 11.75 7.60
N SER A 71 -3.89 12.04 6.30
CA SER A 71 -5.06 12.17 5.42
C SER A 71 -5.93 10.91 5.37
N ASN A 72 -5.30 9.73 5.42
CA ASN A 72 -5.95 8.43 5.28
C ASN A 72 -6.00 7.62 6.60
N ALA A 73 -5.37 8.10 7.67
CA ALA A 73 -5.32 7.44 8.99
C ALA A 73 -6.72 7.19 9.65
N GLY A 74 -7.77 7.78 9.10
CA GLY A 74 -9.14 7.61 9.58
C GLY A 74 -9.65 6.17 9.47
N ALA A 75 -9.28 5.42 8.43
CA ALA A 75 -9.78 4.06 8.22
C ALA A 75 -8.83 3.01 8.82
N PRO A 76 -9.35 1.93 9.47
CA PRO A 76 -8.52 0.91 10.11
C PRO A 76 -7.46 0.26 9.20
N HIS A 77 -7.77 0.04 7.92
CA HIS A 77 -6.85 -0.56 6.94
C HIS A 77 -5.62 0.30 6.58
N PHE A 78 -5.61 1.58 6.97
CA PHE A 78 -4.46 2.47 6.83
C PHE A 78 -3.65 2.61 8.14
N ARG A 79 -3.88 1.76 9.15
CA ARG A 79 -3.20 1.84 10.47
C ARG A 79 -2.14 0.76 10.68
N TYR A 80 -1.58 0.23 9.59
CA TYR A 80 -0.45 -0.69 9.69
C TYR A 80 0.82 0.01 10.17
N THR A 81 1.67 -0.72 10.88
CA THR A 81 2.98 -0.24 11.36
C THR A 81 4.03 -0.29 10.27
N ASP A 82 3.94 -1.29 9.39
CA ASP A 82 4.85 -1.56 8.29
C ASP A 82 4.16 -2.44 7.24
N GLY A 83 4.69 -2.48 6.02
CA GLY A 83 4.08 -3.23 4.93
C GLY A 83 5.05 -3.51 3.78
N ARG A 84 4.84 -4.64 3.10
CA ARG A 84 5.57 -5.05 1.89
C ARG A 84 4.61 -5.29 0.73
N ILE A 85 5.02 -4.93 -0.47
CA ILE A 85 4.29 -5.14 -1.71
C ILE A 85 5.19 -5.95 -2.65
N TYR A 86 4.73 -7.14 -3.03
CA TYR A 86 5.37 -8.02 -4.00
C TYR A 86 4.61 -7.91 -5.32
N GLU A 87 5.33 -7.75 -6.43
CA GLU A 87 4.68 -7.76 -7.75
C GLU A 87 4.58 -9.18 -8.29
N LEU A 88 3.36 -9.55 -8.63
CA LEU A 88 3.01 -10.87 -9.14
C LEU A 88 3.05 -10.85 -10.67
N GLY A 89 3.76 -11.82 -11.23
CA GLY A 89 3.91 -12.01 -12.66
C GLY A 89 5.31 -11.70 -13.17
N PRO A 90 5.59 -12.11 -14.41
CA PRO A 90 6.90 -11.98 -15.02
C PRO A 90 7.24 -10.51 -15.36
N CYS A 91 8.53 -10.21 -15.46
CA CYS A 91 9.03 -8.85 -15.68
C CYS A 91 8.66 -8.25 -17.06
N GLU A 92 8.22 -9.09 -17.99
CA GLU A 92 7.75 -8.73 -19.33
C GLU A 92 6.37 -8.06 -19.32
N ILE A 93 5.53 -8.33 -18.31
CA ILE A 93 4.24 -7.64 -18.13
C ILE A 93 4.52 -6.24 -17.57
N PRO A 94 3.90 -5.16 -18.06
CA PRO A 94 4.04 -3.82 -17.47
C PRO A 94 3.61 -3.79 -15.99
N ALA A 95 4.31 -3.03 -15.14
CA ALA A 95 4.07 -3.02 -13.70
C ALA A 95 2.60 -2.68 -13.33
N GLU A 96 1.96 -1.79 -14.08
CA GLU A 96 0.56 -1.39 -13.89
C GLU A 96 -0.47 -2.47 -14.26
N GLN A 97 -0.03 -3.57 -14.89
CA GLN A 97 -0.85 -4.71 -15.27
C GLN A 97 -0.55 -5.97 -14.44
N ARG A 98 0.51 -5.93 -13.62
CA ARG A 98 0.86 -7.02 -12.71
C ARG A 98 -0.05 -7.02 -11.50
N GLY A 99 -0.22 -8.19 -10.89
CA GLY A 99 -0.88 -8.31 -9.60
C GLY A 99 0.04 -7.82 -8.48
N GLU A 100 -0.52 -7.61 -7.30
CA GLU A 100 0.25 -7.31 -6.12
C GLU A 100 -0.18 -8.20 -4.96
N LEU A 101 0.79 -8.81 -4.28
CA LEU A 101 0.58 -9.32 -2.94
C LEU A 101 1.03 -8.23 -1.97
N ARG A 102 0.10 -7.72 -1.17
CA ARG A 102 0.37 -6.69 -0.17
C ARG A 102 0.26 -7.30 1.22
N VAL A 103 1.33 -7.23 2.00
CA VAL A 103 1.41 -7.81 3.34
C VAL A 103 1.65 -6.69 4.33
N TYR A 104 0.66 -6.42 5.17
CA TYR A 104 0.69 -5.35 6.16
C TYR A 104 0.77 -5.90 7.57
N ARG A 105 1.62 -5.29 8.39
CA ARG A 105 1.72 -5.61 9.81
C ARG A 105 0.97 -4.59 10.64
N TYR A 106 0.21 -5.08 11.62
CA TYR A 106 -0.51 -4.26 12.59
C TYR A 106 0.11 -4.42 13.97
N GLU A 107 -0.14 -3.45 14.84
CA GLU A 107 0.35 -3.47 16.23
C GLU A 107 -0.13 -4.73 16.98
N ASP A 108 -1.38 -5.13 16.76
CA ASP A 108 -2.03 -6.24 17.45
C ASP A 108 -3.13 -6.91 16.60
N THR A 109 -3.61 -8.06 17.08
CA THR A 109 -4.65 -8.88 16.43
C THR A 109 -5.98 -8.14 16.29
N ALA A 110 -6.33 -7.25 17.24
CA ALA A 110 -7.59 -6.50 17.18
C ALA A 110 -7.55 -5.43 16.07
N GLN A 111 -6.43 -4.74 15.90
CA GLN A 111 -6.23 -3.77 14.83
C GLN A 111 -6.18 -4.46 13.46
N ARG A 112 -5.47 -5.59 13.34
CA ARG A 112 -5.48 -6.46 12.16
C ARG A 112 -6.90 -6.88 11.79
N GLY A 113 -7.70 -7.34 12.76
CA GLY A 113 -9.09 -7.73 12.54
C GLY A 113 -9.99 -6.59 12.09
N GLN A 114 -9.84 -5.40 12.66
CA GLN A 114 -10.57 -4.20 12.21
C GLN A 114 -10.16 -3.78 10.80
N ALA A 115 -8.87 -3.90 10.46
CA ALA A 115 -8.38 -3.64 9.12
C ALA A 115 -8.93 -4.65 8.11
N ALA A 116 -8.93 -5.94 8.43
CA ALA A 116 -9.53 -6.98 7.61
C ALA A 116 -11.01 -6.68 7.34
N ALA A 117 -11.81 -6.45 8.39
CA ALA A 117 -13.21 -6.08 8.25
C ALA A 117 -13.39 -4.81 7.40
N SER A 118 -12.58 -3.79 7.65
CA SER A 118 -12.61 -2.55 6.87
C SER A 118 -12.20 -2.75 5.41
N SER A 119 -11.34 -3.71 5.10
CA SER A 119 -10.86 -3.97 3.74
C SER A 119 -11.91 -4.65 2.86
N LEU A 120 -12.81 -5.45 3.46
CA LEU A 120 -13.94 -6.07 2.74
C LEU A 120 -14.93 -5.03 2.19
N ASP A 121 -15.06 -3.88 2.86
CA ASP A 121 -16.00 -2.82 2.51
C ASP A 121 -15.43 -1.78 1.53
N ARG A 122 -14.19 -1.95 1.05
CA ARG A 122 -13.52 -1.00 0.15
C ARG A 122 -14.00 -1.12 -1.31
N ASN A 123 -13.78 -0.06 -2.08
CA ASN A 123 -13.85 -0.09 -3.54
C ASN A 123 -12.75 0.79 -4.17
N PRO A 124 -11.80 0.23 -4.94
CA PRO A 124 -11.62 -1.20 -5.20
C PRO A 124 -11.22 -1.97 -3.93
N ARG A 125 -11.53 -3.26 -3.91
CA ARG A 125 -11.19 -4.20 -2.83
C ARG A 125 -10.17 -5.23 -3.33
N PRO A 126 -9.39 -5.86 -2.43
CA PRO A 126 -8.57 -7.01 -2.82
C PRO A 126 -9.43 -8.14 -3.41
N ALA A 127 -8.82 -8.94 -4.28
CA ALA A 127 -9.43 -10.14 -4.85
C ALA A 127 -9.57 -11.22 -3.77
N PHE A 128 -8.52 -11.41 -2.98
CA PHE A 128 -8.47 -12.31 -1.83
C PHE A 128 -7.77 -11.64 -0.65
N MET A 129 -8.14 -12.04 0.55
CA MET A 129 -7.55 -11.51 1.77
C MET A 129 -7.66 -12.53 2.89
N TRP A 130 -6.61 -12.63 3.70
CA TRP A 130 -6.58 -13.47 4.90
C TRP A 130 -5.60 -12.89 5.91
N THR A 131 -5.56 -13.51 7.08
CA THR A 131 -4.66 -13.10 8.16
C THR A 131 -3.69 -14.22 8.49
N SER A 132 -2.41 -13.88 8.67
CA SER A 132 -1.34 -14.82 9.00
C SER A 132 -0.64 -14.41 10.27
N GLY A 133 -0.46 -15.36 11.20
CA GLY A 133 0.04 -15.09 12.55
C GLY A 133 -0.68 -13.93 13.27
N ASP A 134 -0.19 -13.48 14.42
CA ASP A 134 -0.99 -12.57 15.26
C ASP A 134 -1.21 -11.16 14.66
N ARG A 135 -0.43 -10.77 13.63
CA ARG A 135 -0.30 -9.36 13.23
C ARG A 135 -0.30 -9.08 11.72
N LEU A 136 -0.24 -10.08 10.84
CA LEU A 136 -0.22 -9.82 9.39
C LEU A 136 -1.62 -9.88 8.78
N LEU A 137 -1.94 -8.88 7.96
CA LEU A 137 -3.00 -8.92 6.97
C LEU A 137 -2.36 -9.10 5.60
N VAL A 138 -2.81 -10.09 4.85
CA VAL A 138 -2.37 -10.31 3.48
C VAL A 138 -3.52 -9.98 2.54
N GLU A 139 -3.26 -9.13 1.56
CA GLU A 139 -4.21 -8.73 0.52
C GLU A 139 -3.62 -9.08 -0.85
N GLU A 140 -4.37 -9.81 -1.65
CA GLU A 140 -4.05 -10.08 -3.04
C GLU A 140 -4.84 -9.13 -3.94
N TRP A 141 -4.14 -8.39 -4.79
CA TRP A 141 -4.69 -7.38 -5.69
C TRP A 141 -4.45 -7.79 -7.15
N VAL A 142 -5.53 -7.77 -7.92
CA VAL A 142 -5.52 -8.05 -9.35
C VAL A 142 -6.06 -6.81 -10.07
N PHE A 143 -5.20 -6.13 -10.83
CA PHE A 143 -5.53 -4.86 -11.48
C PHE A 143 -6.01 -5.03 -12.92
N THR A 144 -5.54 -6.07 -13.60
CA THR A 144 -6.02 -6.47 -14.92
C THR A 144 -7.18 -7.44 -14.74
N PRO A 145 -8.32 -7.28 -15.44
CA PRO A 145 -9.36 -8.29 -15.38
C PRO A 145 -8.77 -9.64 -15.83
N ALA A 146 -8.83 -10.63 -14.93
CA ALA A 146 -8.42 -12.03 -15.08
C ALA A 146 -8.79 -12.66 -16.44
N GLU A 147 -9.81 -12.11 -17.13
CA GLU A 147 -10.28 -12.59 -18.43
C GLU A 147 -9.31 -12.43 -19.61
N THR A 148 -8.14 -11.80 -19.45
CA THR A 148 -7.24 -11.53 -20.60
C THR A 148 -5.99 -12.40 -20.69
N ASP A 149 -5.58 -13.11 -19.63
CA ASP A 149 -4.41 -14.00 -19.70
C ASP A 149 -4.49 -15.18 -18.70
N PRO A 150 -4.74 -16.42 -19.16
CA PRO A 150 -4.72 -17.61 -18.32
C PRO A 150 -3.40 -17.84 -17.59
N ALA A 151 -2.28 -17.35 -18.13
CA ALA A 151 -1.00 -17.44 -17.45
C ALA A 151 -0.98 -16.58 -16.18
N PHE A 152 -1.69 -15.44 -16.17
CA PHE A 152 -1.80 -14.60 -14.98
C PHE A 152 -2.64 -15.27 -13.87
N ASP A 153 -3.72 -15.96 -14.23
CA ASP A 153 -4.52 -16.74 -13.28
C ASP A 153 -3.72 -17.87 -12.62
N GLU A 154 -2.83 -18.53 -13.37
CA GLU A 154 -1.92 -19.56 -12.84
C GLU A 154 -0.92 -18.97 -11.84
N VAL A 155 -0.37 -17.78 -12.13
CA VAL A 155 0.54 -17.07 -11.21
C VAL A 155 -0.17 -16.70 -9.92
N VAL A 156 -1.36 -16.10 -10.04
CA VAL A 156 -2.15 -15.69 -8.88
C VAL A 156 -2.55 -16.91 -8.04
N GLY A 157 -3.02 -17.98 -8.67
CA GLY A 157 -3.36 -19.23 -7.98
C GLY A 157 -2.16 -19.87 -7.26
N THR A 158 -0.99 -19.90 -7.92
CA THR A 158 0.25 -20.43 -7.31
C THR A 158 0.68 -19.63 -6.09
N VAL A 159 0.61 -18.29 -6.18
CA VAL A 159 0.89 -17.40 -5.05
C VAL A 159 -0.13 -17.66 -3.95
N HIS A 160 -1.42 -17.59 -4.27
CA HIS A 160 -2.51 -17.84 -3.33
C HIS A 160 -2.32 -19.14 -2.55
N ASP A 161 -2.06 -20.26 -3.22
CA ASP A 161 -1.85 -21.56 -2.60
C ASP A 161 -0.62 -21.56 -1.67
N ALA A 162 0.48 -20.93 -2.09
CA ALA A 162 1.70 -20.87 -1.30
C ALA A 162 1.52 -20.08 0.01
N VAL A 163 0.91 -18.90 -0.07
CA VAL A 163 0.77 -18.03 1.11
C VAL A 163 -0.44 -18.36 1.98
N SER A 164 -1.43 -19.11 1.46
CA SER A 164 -2.52 -19.68 2.25
C SER A 164 -2.10 -20.91 3.06
N ALA A 165 -0.98 -21.55 2.71
CA ALA A 165 -0.40 -22.64 3.49
C ALA A 165 0.35 -22.16 4.75
N LEU A 166 0.57 -20.85 4.90
CA LEU A 166 1.17 -20.26 6.09
C LEU A 166 0.24 -20.46 7.31
N PRO A 167 0.79 -20.58 8.53
CA PRO A 167 0.00 -20.82 9.72
C PRO A 167 -1.10 -19.74 9.91
N GLU A 168 -2.36 -20.14 9.75
CA GLU A 168 -3.49 -19.26 10.01
C GLU A 168 -3.66 -19.03 11.52
N THR A 169 -4.03 -17.81 11.88
CA THR A 169 -4.67 -17.50 13.16
C THR A 169 -6.08 -17.01 12.86
N GLU A 170 -6.96 -17.98 12.63
CA GLU A 170 -8.41 -17.86 12.42
C GLU A 170 -8.83 -16.95 11.25
N GLY A 171 -9.28 -17.56 10.14
CA GLY A 171 -9.83 -16.84 8.99
C GLY A 171 -11.18 -16.18 9.25
N VAL A 172 -11.35 -14.96 8.75
CA VAL A 172 -12.65 -14.28 8.64
C VAL A 172 -13.16 -14.51 7.21
N SER A 173 -14.15 -15.38 7.06
CA SER A 173 -14.89 -15.60 5.80
C SER A 173 -16.12 -14.69 5.70
#